data_AF-A0A9X7Z5Q4-F1
#
_entry.id   AF-A0A9X7Z5Q4-F1
#
_cell.length_a   1.000
_cell.length_b   1.000
_cell.length_c   1.000
_cell.angle_alpha   90.00
_cell.angle_beta   90.00
_cell.angle_gamma   90.00
#
_symmetry.space_group_name_H-M   'P 1'
#
loop_
_entity.id
_entity.type
_entity.pdbx_description
1 polymer ?
#
loop_
_entity_poly.entity_id
_entity_poly.type
_entity_poly.pdbx_seq_one_letter_code
_entity_poly.pdbx_strand_id
1 'polypeptide(L)'
;MVNNILNSNVNSDLKAFLKPILTWDSIQQSIIDIIASRADDNELTTITQSEISRLAQISPSQVSLHLKDLVKHGHLEVERRSTYHVIHRNVLERGATKAVLRYLLACVTHPACLQFTLAQLCDYTGLSPAEIDLAKGYVYQHSS
;
A
#
# COMPACT_ATOMS: atom_id res chain seq x y z
N MET A 1 -28.84 13.64 -15.97
CA MET A 1 -27.68 14.31 -16.59
C MET A 1 -27.00 15.22 -15.57
N VAL A 2 -26.28 14.64 -14.59
CA VAL A 2 -25.48 15.39 -13.61
C VAL A 2 -24.15 14.65 -13.48
N ASN A 3 -23.29 14.70 -14.50
CA ASN A 3 -22.08 13.86 -14.52
C ASN A 3 -20.93 14.45 -15.35
N ASN A 4 -20.72 15.76 -15.34
CA ASN A 4 -19.57 16.32 -16.07
C ASN A 4 -18.90 17.58 -15.50
N ILE A 5 -19.25 18.03 -14.28
CA ILE A 5 -18.61 19.21 -13.66
C ILE A 5 -17.65 18.84 -12.51
N LEU A 6 -17.63 17.58 -12.05
CA LEU A 6 -16.76 17.12 -10.96
C LEU A 6 -15.38 16.57 -11.42
N ASN A 7 -15.11 16.43 -12.72
CA ASN A 7 -14.10 15.47 -13.18
C ASN A 7 -12.64 15.96 -13.32
N SER A 8 -12.34 17.25 -13.29
CA SER A 8 -10.95 17.74 -13.39
C SER A 8 -10.35 18.17 -12.05
N ASN A 9 -11.04 19.05 -11.30
CA ASN A 9 -10.50 19.60 -10.04
C ASN A 9 -10.57 18.62 -8.85
N VAL A 10 -11.65 17.82 -8.73
CA VAL A 10 -11.72 16.78 -7.68
C VAL A 10 -10.66 15.71 -7.92
N ASN A 11 -10.31 15.46 -9.19
CA ASN A 11 -9.26 14.51 -9.56
C ASN A 11 -7.86 15.06 -9.21
N SER A 12 -7.60 16.36 -9.40
CA SER A 12 -6.31 16.94 -9.00
C SER A 12 -6.14 17.01 -7.49
N ASP A 13 -7.19 17.38 -6.74
CA ASP A 13 -7.11 17.50 -5.28
C ASP A 13 -7.02 16.13 -4.62
N LEU A 14 -7.77 15.14 -5.12
CA LEU A 14 -7.64 13.75 -4.66
C LEU A 14 -6.29 13.16 -5.04
N LYS A 15 -5.78 13.42 -6.25
CA LYS A 15 -4.43 12.98 -6.64
C LYS A 15 -3.35 13.65 -5.79
N ALA A 16 -3.47 14.92 -5.50
CA ALA A 16 -2.54 15.64 -4.64
C ALA A 16 -2.60 15.10 -3.21
N PHE A 17 -3.82 14.89 -2.69
CA PHE A 17 -4.07 14.26 -1.41
C PHE A 17 -3.43 12.88 -1.35
N LEU A 18 -3.62 12.00 -2.34
CA LEU A 18 -3.08 10.63 -2.39
C LEU A 18 -1.61 10.53 -2.85
N LYS A 19 -1.01 11.60 -3.38
CA LYS A 19 0.32 11.58 -4.02
C LYS A 19 1.42 10.95 -3.14
N PRO A 20 1.52 11.24 -1.84
CA PRO A 20 2.53 10.63 -0.99
C PRO A 20 2.40 9.10 -0.96
N ILE A 21 1.18 8.58 -0.80
CA ILE A 21 0.93 7.15 -0.75
C ILE A 21 1.06 6.48 -2.12
N LEU A 22 0.60 7.13 -3.18
CA LEU A 22 0.81 6.63 -4.55
C LEU A 22 2.31 6.49 -4.87
N THR A 23 3.13 7.41 -4.36
CA THR A 23 4.58 7.33 -4.51
C THR A 23 5.16 6.16 -3.73
N TRP A 24 4.68 5.95 -2.49
CA TRP A 24 5.06 4.80 -1.68
C TRP A 24 4.69 3.47 -2.36
N ASP A 25 3.43 3.31 -2.75
CA ASP A 25 2.93 2.09 -3.40
C ASP A 25 3.69 1.84 -4.73
N SER A 26 4.04 2.90 -5.47
CA SER A 26 4.88 2.80 -6.68
C SER A 26 6.29 2.26 -6.38
N ILE A 27 6.92 2.73 -5.30
CA ILE A 27 8.24 2.22 -4.87
C ILE A 27 8.11 0.75 -4.46
N GLN A 28 7.08 0.40 -3.69
CA GLN A 28 6.80 -0.97 -3.30
C GLN A 28 6.55 -1.87 -4.52
N GLN A 29 5.78 -1.40 -5.50
CA GLN A 29 5.53 -2.12 -6.74
C GLN A 29 6.83 -2.37 -7.51
N SER A 30 7.70 -1.36 -7.62
CA SER A 30 9.02 -1.49 -8.24
C SER A 30 9.87 -2.58 -7.55
N ILE A 31 9.87 -2.62 -6.22
CA ILE A 31 10.57 -3.65 -5.44
C ILE A 31 9.99 -5.04 -5.74
N ILE A 32 8.66 -5.18 -5.76
CA ILE A 32 8.00 -6.44 -6.11
C ILE A 32 8.41 -6.89 -7.51
N ASP A 33 8.37 -6.00 -8.50
CA ASP A 33 8.67 -6.32 -9.88
C ASP A 33 10.15 -6.74 -10.04
N ILE A 34 11.06 -6.09 -9.32
CA ILE A 34 12.48 -6.45 -9.24
C ILE A 34 12.68 -7.86 -8.69
N ILE A 35 11.93 -8.23 -7.65
CA ILE A 35 12.03 -9.55 -7.03
C ILE A 35 11.40 -10.59 -7.96
N ALA A 36 10.17 -10.35 -8.43
CA ALA A 36 9.41 -11.29 -9.26
C ALA A 36 10.08 -11.56 -10.62
N SER A 37 10.74 -10.57 -11.22
CA SER A 37 11.47 -10.74 -12.49
C SER A 37 12.70 -11.64 -12.42
N ARG A 38 13.12 -12.03 -11.21
CA ARG A 38 14.29 -12.88 -10.94
C ARG A 38 13.94 -14.17 -10.21
N ALA A 39 12.65 -14.50 -10.14
CA ALA A 39 12.20 -15.72 -9.50
C ALA A 39 12.74 -16.94 -10.28
N ASP A 40 13.21 -17.94 -9.54
CA ASP A 40 13.56 -19.25 -10.08
C ASP A 40 12.31 -20.09 -10.36
N ASP A 41 12.51 -21.34 -10.78
CA ASP A 41 11.42 -22.28 -11.08
C ASP A 41 10.55 -22.63 -9.86
N ASN A 42 11.00 -22.30 -8.64
CA ASN A 42 10.25 -22.47 -7.39
C ASN A 42 9.60 -21.17 -6.91
N GLU A 43 9.56 -20.13 -7.76
CA GLU A 43 9.04 -18.79 -7.43
C GLU A 43 9.83 -18.06 -6.33
N LEU A 44 11.06 -18.51 -6.06
CA LEU A 44 11.95 -17.91 -5.06
C LEU A 44 12.99 -17.01 -5.72
N THR A 45 13.27 -15.88 -5.09
CA THR A 45 14.28 -14.94 -5.55
C THR A 45 15.30 -14.67 -4.46
N THR A 46 16.56 -15.05 -4.70
CA THR A 46 17.68 -14.62 -3.84
C THR A 46 18.27 -13.32 -4.38
N ILE A 47 18.07 -12.21 -3.65
CA ILE A 47 18.58 -10.88 -4.01
C ILE A 47 18.91 -10.04 -2.76
N THR A 48 20.01 -9.32 -2.78
CA THR A 48 20.41 -8.49 -1.64
C THR A 48 19.66 -7.15 -1.61
N GLN A 49 19.51 -6.54 -0.43
CA GLN A 49 18.91 -5.20 -0.31
C GLN A 49 19.75 -4.13 -1.05
N SER A 50 21.07 -4.28 -1.08
CA SER A 50 21.97 -3.40 -1.84
C SER A 50 21.71 -3.48 -3.34
N GLU A 51 21.42 -4.68 -3.84
CA GLU A 51 21.10 -4.86 -5.26
C GLU A 51 19.70 -4.33 -5.61
N ILE A 52 18.70 -4.56 -4.75
CA ILE A 52 17.38 -3.92 -4.89
C ILE A 52 17.53 -2.40 -4.89
N SER A 53 18.31 -1.83 -3.98
CA SER A 53 18.57 -0.39 -3.89
C SER A 53 19.13 0.17 -5.19
N ARG A 54 20.13 -0.51 -5.78
CA ARG A 54 20.71 -0.13 -7.08
C ARG A 54 19.69 -0.16 -8.22
N LEU A 55 18.83 -1.18 -8.24
CA LEU A 55 17.85 -1.39 -9.31
C LEU A 55 16.64 -0.47 -9.20
N ALA A 56 16.11 -0.29 -7.99
CA ALA A 56 14.98 0.60 -7.70
C ALA A 56 15.40 2.08 -7.58
N GLN A 57 16.71 2.36 -7.58
CA GLN A 57 17.28 3.71 -7.44
C GLN A 57 16.81 4.44 -6.16
N ILE A 58 16.71 3.71 -5.06
CA ILE A 58 16.33 4.21 -3.74
C ILE A 58 17.40 3.85 -2.71
N SER A 59 17.39 4.50 -1.55
CA SER A 59 18.40 4.22 -0.53
C SER A 59 18.22 2.82 0.11
N PRO A 60 19.29 2.20 0.62
CA PRO A 60 19.17 0.92 1.33
C PRO A 60 18.24 0.96 2.54
N SER A 61 18.14 2.12 3.22
CA SER A 61 17.21 2.29 4.34
C SER A 61 15.75 2.29 3.87
N GLN A 62 15.45 2.91 2.73
CA GLN A 62 14.12 2.85 2.12
C GLN A 62 13.77 1.43 1.66
N VAL A 63 14.71 0.70 1.06
CA VAL A 63 14.50 -0.72 0.70
C VAL A 63 14.13 -1.54 1.94
N SER A 64 14.88 -1.38 3.04
CA SER A 64 14.61 -2.10 4.28
C SER A 64 13.22 -1.79 4.86
N LEU A 65 12.82 -0.51 4.84
CA LEU A 65 11.48 -0.09 5.26
C LEU A 65 10.40 -0.75 4.39
N HIS A 66 10.48 -0.59 3.07
CA HIS A 66 9.46 -1.08 2.16
C HIS A 66 9.37 -2.61 2.13
N LEU A 67 10.50 -3.34 2.25
CA LEU A 67 10.48 -4.79 2.37
C LEU A 67 9.77 -5.25 3.64
N LYS A 68 10.01 -4.59 4.78
CA LYS A 68 9.30 -4.92 6.03
C LYS A 68 7.80 -4.72 5.90
N ASP A 69 7.38 -3.64 5.26
CA ASP A 69 5.96 -3.37 5.04
C ASP A 69 5.34 -4.36 4.06
N LEU A 70 6.02 -4.66 2.95
CA LEU A 70 5.58 -5.66 1.99
C LEU A 70 5.40 -7.05 2.66
N VAL A 71 6.29 -7.43 3.58
CA VAL A 71 6.15 -8.67 4.36
C VAL A 71 4.99 -8.57 5.34
N LYS A 72 4.91 -7.48 6.10
CA LYS A 72 3.83 -7.23 7.07
C LYS A 72 2.44 -7.29 6.43
N HIS A 73 2.32 -6.81 5.19
CA HIS A 73 1.07 -6.79 4.44
C HIS A 73 0.89 -8.02 3.52
N GLY A 74 1.75 -9.02 3.64
CA GLY A 74 1.61 -10.31 2.96
C GLY A 74 1.82 -10.25 1.45
N HIS A 75 2.55 -9.27 0.95
CA HIS A 75 2.99 -9.22 -0.45
C HIS A 75 4.23 -10.08 -0.70
N LEU A 76 5.08 -10.18 0.32
CA LEU A 76 6.32 -10.94 0.29
C LEU A 76 6.38 -11.87 1.49
N GLU A 77 6.97 -13.04 1.30
CA GLU A 77 7.47 -13.89 2.37
C GLU A 77 8.99 -13.94 2.32
N VAL A 78 9.61 -14.04 3.50
CA VAL A 78 11.07 -14.17 3.62
C VAL A 78 11.37 -15.59 4.06
N GLU A 79 11.83 -16.41 3.12
CA GLU A 79 12.23 -17.79 3.40
C GLU A 79 13.53 -17.83 4.20
N ARG A 80 14.52 -17.06 3.75
CA ARG A 80 15.87 -16.98 4.34
C ARG A 80 16.44 -15.58 4.10
N ARG A 81 17.61 -15.31 4.68
CA ARG A 81 18.30 -14.03 4.47
C ARG A 81 18.43 -13.75 2.97
N SER A 82 17.85 -12.62 2.54
CA SER A 82 17.88 -12.18 1.13
C SER A 82 17.20 -13.13 0.14
N THR A 83 16.35 -14.05 0.59
CA THR A 83 15.55 -14.91 -0.28
C THR A 83 14.07 -14.63 -0.03
N TYR A 84 13.37 -14.24 -1.08
CA TYR A 84 11.99 -13.77 -1.02
C TYR A 84 11.10 -14.59 -1.91
N HIS A 85 9.85 -14.73 -1.50
CA HIS A 85 8.75 -15.29 -2.28
C HIS A 85 7.70 -14.19 -2.46
N VAL A 86 7.22 -13.97 -3.68
CA VAL A 86 6.21 -12.94 -3.98
C VAL A 86 4.81 -13.57 -3.94
N ILE A 87 4.04 -13.24 -2.91
CA ILE A 87 2.67 -13.76 -2.71
C ILE A 87 1.65 -12.94 -3.53
N HIS A 88 1.79 -11.62 -3.53
CA HIS A 88 0.86 -10.72 -4.22
C HIS A 88 1.60 -9.67 -5.02
N ARG A 89 1.47 -9.75 -6.35
CA ARG A 89 2.18 -8.87 -7.28
C ARG A 89 1.65 -7.44 -7.33
N ASN A 90 0.36 -7.21 -7.07
CA ASN A 90 -0.27 -5.91 -7.24
C ASN A 90 -0.37 -5.16 -5.91
N VAL A 91 0.49 -4.17 -5.70
CA VAL A 91 0.47 -3.33 -4.48
C VAL A 91 -0.79 -2.48 -4.44
N LEU A 92 -1.34 -2.02 -5.55
CA LEU A 92 -2.57 -1.20 -5.52
C LEU A 92 -3.78 -1.98 -4.98
N GLU A 93 -3.76 -3.31 -5.03
CA GLU A 93 -4.85 -4.14 -4.53
C GLU A 93 -4.78 -4.44 -3.03
N ARG A 94 -3.68 -4.13 -2.35
CA ARG A 94 -3.51 -4.46 -0.91
C ARG A 94 -2.63 -3.47 -0.13
N GLY A 95 -2.10 -2.47 -0.82
CA GLY A 95 -1.24 -1.43 -0.30
C GLY A 95 -2.01 -0.26 0.30
N ALA A 96 -1.25 0.76 0.66
CA ALA A 96 -1.74 1.88 1.45
C ALA A 96 -2.85 2.67 0.73
N THR A 97 -2.77 2.80 -0.60
CA THR A 97 -3.79 3.54 -1.38
C THR A 97 -5.16 2.88 -1.24
N LYS A 98 -5.25 1.55 -1.37
CA LYS A 98 -6.54 0.84 -1.25
C LYS A 98 -7.10 0.95 0.16
N ALA A 99 -6.26 0.81 1.18
CA ALA A 99 -6.68 0.92 2.57
C ALA A 99 -7.32 2.30 2.82
N VAL A 100 -6.65 3.37 2.41
CA VAL A 100 -7.16 4.75 2.52
C VAL A 100 -8.47 4.93 1.76
N LEU A 101 -8.53 4.49 0.49
CA LEU A 101 -9.74 4.63 -0.33
C LEU A 101 -10.93 3.87 0.24
N ARG A 102 -10.71 2.62 0.70
CA ARG A 102 -11.77 1.82 1.33
C ARG A 102 -12.27 2.45 2.63
N TYR A 103 -11.36 2.96 3.46
CA TYR A 103 -11.71 3.64 4.68
C TYR A 103 -12.52 4.92 4.42
N LEU A 104 -12.07 5.76 3.48
CA LEU A 104 -12.79 6.98 3.09
C LEU A 104 -14.17 6.67 2.52
N LEU A 105 -14.28 5.66 1.66
CA LEU A 105 -15.56 5.21 1.13
C LEU A 105 -16.51 4.75 2.25
N ALA A 106 -16.00 4.02 3.24
CA ALA A 106 -16.78 3.60 4.41
C ALA A 106 -17.30 4.80 5.20
N CYS A 107 -16.44 5.79 5.47
CA CYS A 107 -16.82 7.01 6.19
C CYS A 107 -17.87 7.85 5.44
N VAL A 108 -17.79 7.92 4.11
CA VAL A 108 -18.76 8.67 3.29
C VAL A 108 -20.09 7.91 3.18
N THR A 109 -20.04 6.59 3.00
CA THR A 109 -21.24 5.76 2.83
C THR A 109 -21.99 5.50 4.14
N HIS A 110 -21.27 5.41 5.25
CA HIS A 110 -21.85 5.20 6.58
C HIS A 110 -21.13 6.06 7.63
N PRO A 111 -21.47 7.35 7.76
CA PRO A 111 -20.77 8.28 8.65
C PRO A 111 -20.72 7.86 10.13
N ALA A 112 -21.69 7.06 10.57
CA ALA A 112 -21.69 6.49 11.93
C ALA A 112 -20.51 5.52 12.17
N CYS A 113 -19.86 5.01 11.12
CA CYS A 113 -18.68 4.15 11.25
C CYS A 113 -17.50 4.86 11.92
N LEU A 114 -17.48 6.20 11.96
CA LEU A 114 -16.46 6.96 12.71
C LEU A 114 -16.51 6.69 14.22
N GLN A 115 -17.64 6.21 14.74
CA GLN A 115 -17.84 5.83 16.14
C GLN A 115 -17.65 4.32 16.38
N PHE A 116 -17.36 3.54 15.33
CA PHE A 116 -17.15 2.10 15.46
C PHE A 116 -15.86 1.81 16.21
N THR A 117 -15.88 0.71 16.96
CA THR A 117 -14.66 0.10 17.48
C THR A 117 -13.78 -0.39 16.33
N LEU A 118 -12.49 -0.63 16.59
CA LEU A 118 -11.56 -1.14 15.58
C LEU A 118 -12.04 -2.45 14.95
N ALA A 119 -12.57 -3.38 15.76
CA ALA A 119 -13.10 -4.64 15.26
C ALA A 119 -14.29 -4.44 14.30
N GLN A 120 -15.24 -3.58 14.68
CA GLN A 120 -16.39 -3.25 13.83
C GLN A 120 -15.97 -2.56 12.52
N LEU A 121 -14.94 -1.72 12.56
CA LEU A 121 -14.36 -1.13 11.35
C LEU A 121 -13.72 -2.19 10.45
N CYS A 122 -12.95 -3.12 11.02
CA CYS A 122 -12.34 -4.21 10.26
C CYS A 122 -13.42 -5.07 9.59
N ASP A 123 -14.46 -5.46 10.32
CA ASP A 123 -15.57 -6.26 9.80
C ASP A 123 -16.33 -5.53 8.68
N TYR A 124 -16.62 -4.24 8.87
CA TYR A 124 -17.37 -3.45 7.88
C TYR A 124 -16.57 -3.17 6.60
N THR A 125 -15.27 -2.88 6.74
CA THR A 125 -14.42 -2.48 5.61
C THR A 125 -13.69 -3.65 4.94
N GLY A 126 -13.64 -4.80 5.61
CA GLY A 126 -12.79 -5.93 5.23
C GLY A 126 -11.30 -5.57 5.22
N LEU A 127 -10.88 -4.58 6.01
CA LEU A 127 -9.48 -4.20 6.21
C LEU A 127 -8.95 -4.83 7.49
N SER A 128 -7.65 -5.11 7.51
CA SER A 128 -6.97 -5.49 8.74
C SER A 128 -6.82 -4.30 9.71
N PRO A 129 -6.57 -4.55 11.01
CA PRO A 129 -6.30 -3.50 11.98
C PRO A 129 -5.18 -2.54 11.55
N ALA A 130 -4.10 -3.09 10.99
CA ALA A 130 -2.96 -2.29 10.52
C ALA A 130 -3.31 -1.39 9.32
N GLU A 131 -4.15 -1.87 8.40
CA GLU A 131 -4.63 -1.07 7.27
C GLU A 131 -5.58 0.05 7.73
N ILE A 132 -6.42 -0.21 8.74
CA ILE A 132 -7.26 0.81 9.37
C ILE A 132 -6.42 1.89 10.03
N ASP A 133 -5.41 1.51 10.82
CA ASP A 133 -4.53 2.47 11.50
C ASP A 133 -3.75 3.32 10.50
N LEU A 134 -3.23 2.69 9.44
CA LEU A 134 -2.56 3.39 8.34
C LEU A 134 -3.52 4.40 7.68
N ALA A 135 -4.74 3.97 7.36
CA ALA A 135 -5.72 4.83 6.71
C ALA A 135 -6.13 6.02 7.60
N LYS A 136 -6.36 5.77 8.89
CA LYS A 136 -6.66 6.81 9.88
C LYS A 136 -5.51 7.80 10.01
N GLY A 137 -4.30 7.31 10.24
CA GLY A 137 -3.11 8.15 10.41
C GLY A 137 -2.91 9.09 9.23
N TYR A 138 -3.12 8.59 8.02
CA TYR A 138 -3.07 9.41 6.82
C TYR A 138 -4.12 10.51 6.77
N VAL A 139 -5.38 10.15 7.02
CA VAL A 139 -6.48 11.11 7.02
C VAL A 139 -6.19 12.21 8.05
N TYR A 140 -5.79 11.87 9.27
CA TYR A 140 -5.48 12.84 10.32
C TYR A 140 -4.39 13.84 9.94
N GLN A 141 -3.31 13.38 9.29
CA GLN A 141 -2.19 14.22 8.88
C GLN A 141 -2.56 15.25 7.81
N HIS A 142 -3.66 15.04 7.08
CA HIS A 142 -4.04 15.83 5.92
C HIS A 142 -5.45 16.44 6.01
N SER A 143 -6.11 16.29 7.16
CA SER A 143 -7.37 16.98 7.49
C SER A 143 -7.16 18.26 8.32
N SER A 144 -5.92 18.74 8.45
CA SER A 144 -5.52 19.97 9.18
C SER A 144 -5.08 21.05 8.20
#